data_AF-A0AAU3H357-F1
#
_entry.id   AF-A0AAU3H357-F1
#
_cell.length_a   1.000
_cell.length_b   1.000
_cell.length_c   1.000
_cell.angle_alpha   90.00
_cell.angle_beta   90.00
_cell.angle_gamma   90.00
#
_symmetry.space_group_name_H-M   'P 1'
#
loop_
_entity.id
_entity.type
_entity.pdbx_description
1 polymer ?
#
loop_
_entity_poly.entity_id
_entity_poly.type
_entity_poly.pdbx_seq_one_letter_code
_entity_poly.pdbx_strand_id
1 'polypeptide(L)'
;MTPHGSHLDSARASGGAPAGLTGGFDDDARRLTGGFDDDARRLTECAAGAEQVLAALPSVPRRSAGERARAATAHAEVRRVRRDFLSRHTETVYDLLTDRLTRRPRLPELVDAAAGLVPGLVPTREQMAAERRFVQAEREGREIDQGRFCGAVLRSPTAGRHLVETMLGPTPRALELLDGFRSEGRAELDTVHVERRGAAAHVEFRNPRRLNAENARLIADLDTAVDLVLLDDTVRVGVLRGGIVDHPAHRGRRVFSAGVDLTDLRDGRIPLVDFLIGRELGYVNKLLHGLLTDSAPGAGSERIVTKPWVGAVDTFAIGGGMQLLLALDHVVAEEGAYVSLPAAEEGIVPGVGNLRLTRQTGSRLARQIVLGGRRIATTDPEASTVYDEVVPTDRMDEAVERAVAGLSAPAVAANRRMLTLAEEPLDHFRAYLAEFAFAQADRAYAPDVLDKVERRWQERERRRAARGSRT
;
A
#
# COMPACT_ATOMS: atom_id res chain seq x y z
N MET A 1 44.73 -43.62 -27.39
CA MET A 1 45.80 -42.77 -26.82
C MET A 1 45.42 -41.34 -27.13
N THR A 2 45.19 -40.40 -26.23
CA THR A 2 45.11 -40.29 -24.76
C THR A 2 44.55 -38.86 -24.53
N PRO A 3 43.86 -38.57 -23.42
CA PRO A 3 42.88 -37.50 -23.34
C PRO A 3 43.43 -36.19 -22.76
N HIS A 4 42.76 -35.07 -23.00
CA HIS A 4 42.89 -33.86 -22.20
C HIS A 4 41.58 -33.58 -21.46
N GLY A 5 41.56 -34.00 -20.19
CA GLY A 5 40.58 -33.55 -19.21
C GLY A 5 40.92 -32.14 -18.75
N SER A 6 39.92 -31.26 -18.73
CA SER A 6 39.98 -30.02 -17.96
C SER A 6 39.12 -30.19 -16.71
N HIS A 7 39.79 -30.23 -15.56
CA HIS A 7 39.18 -30.17 -14.26
C HIS A 7 38.65 -28.75 -14.03
N LEU A 8 37.35 -28.64 -13.76
CA LEU A 8 36.74 -27.46 -13.15
C LEU A 8 37.05 -27.52 -11.65
N ASP A 9 38.07 -26.76 -11.26
CA ASP A 9 38.48 -26.62 -9.86
C ASP A 9 37.56 -25.61 -9.16
N SER A 10 36.77 -26.10 -8.20
CA SER A 10 35.87 -25.31 -7.38
C SER A 10 36.66 -24.58 -6.28
N ALA A 11 37.10 -23.36 -6.56
CA ALA A 11 37.67 -22.49 -5.53
C ALA A 11 36.56 -21.94 -4.62
N ARG A 12 36.35 -22.60 -3.47
CA ARG A 12 35.64 -22.03 -2.31
C ARG A 12 36.45 -20.83 -1.80
N ALA A 13 36.02 -19.62 -2.13
CA ALA A 13 36.50 -18.41 -1.47
C ALA A 13 35.90 -18.34 -0.06
N SER A 14 36.59 -18.95 0.90
CA SER A 14 36.42 -18.70 2.33
C SER A 14 37.08 -17.37 2.68
N GLY A 15 36.40 -16.27 2.35
CA GLY A 15 36.78 -14.93 2.80
C GLY A 15 36.40 -14.77 4.27
N GLY A 16 37.32 -15.07 5.19
CA GLY A 16 37.18 -14.74 6.60
C GLY A 16 36.94 -13.25 6.77
N ALA A 17 35.91 -12.89 7.53
CA ALA A 17 35.64 -11.51 7.91
C ALA A 17 36.86 -10.94 8.66
N PRO A 18 37.29 -9.69 8.39
CA PRO A 18 38.40 -9.09 9.10
C PRO A 18 38.02 -8.93 10.59
N ALA A 19 38.80 -9.56 11.45
CA ALA A 19 38.74 -9.40 12.90
C ALA A 19 39.05 -7.93 13.25
N GLY A 20 38.04 -7.18 13.72
CA GLY A 20 38.20 -5.78 14.10
C GLY A 20 36.95 -4.89 13.97
N LEU A 21 35.85 -5.38 13.39
CA LEU A 21 34.60 -4.60 13.21
C LEU A 21 33.47 -4.96 14.19
N THR A 22 33.72 -5.83 15.18
CA THR A 22 32.71 -6.38 16.11
C THR A 22 32.56 -5.59 17.42
N GLY A 23 33.27 -4.47 17.58
CA GLY A 23 33.19 -3.65 18.79
C GLY A 23 31.87 -2.89 18.89
N GLY A 24 30.85 -3.50 19.46
CA GLY A 24 29.56 -2.86 19.77
C GLY A 24 28.41 -3.79 20.12
N PHE A 25 28.56 -5.10 19.94
CA PHE A 25 27.48 -6.06 20.13
C PHE A 25 27.92 -7.23 21.01
N ASP A 26 27.12 -7.53 22.02
CA ASP A 26 27.28 -8.73 22.85
C ASP A 26 26.89 -9.98 22.05
N ASP A 27 27.78 -10.97 21.99
CA ASP A 27 27.55 -12.22 21.27
C ASP A 27 26.39 -13.04 21.84
N ASP A 28 26.08 -12.86 23.13
CA ASP A 28 24.95 -13.53 23.77
C ASP A 28 23.62 -12.92 23.34
N ALA A 29 23.51 -11.59 23.20
CA ALA A 29 22.29 -10.92 22.73
C ALA A 29 21.86 -11.35 21.31
N ARG A 30 22.76 -11.97 20.54
CA ARG A 30 22.54 -12.45 19.17
C ARG A 30 21.86 -13.82 19.08
N ARG A 31 21.84 -14.58 20.19
CA ARG A 31 21.35 -15.97 20.24
C ARG A 31 20.07 -16.04 21.06
N LEU A 32 18.95 -16.17 20.35
CA LEU A 32 17.64 -16.37 20.95
C LEU A 32 17.53 -17.77 21.55
N THR A 33 17.01 -17.86 22.77
CA THR A 33 16.88 -19.06 23.59
C THR A 33 15.53 -19.77 23.42
N GLY A 34 14.53 -19.07 22.87
CA GLY A 34 13.19 -19.58 22.63
C GLY A 34 12.15 -19.20 23.70
N GLY A 35 12.58 -18.60 24.82
CA GLY A 35 11.68 -18.02 25.81
C GLY A 35 11.35 -16.57 25.46
N PHE A 36 10.07 -16.19 25.42
CA PHE A 36 9.63 -14.86 24.98
C PHE A 36 10.33 -13.72 25.72
N ASP A 37 10.32 -13.71 27.06
CA ASP A 37 10.88 -12.61 27.86
C ASP A 37 12.41 -12.47 27.70
N ASP A 38 13.12 -13.60 27.59
CA ASP A 38 14.57 -13.62 27.38
C ASP A 38 14.92 -13.13 25.97
N ASP A 39 14.20 -13.61 24.97
CA ASP A 39 14.38 -13.24 23.57
C ASP A 39 14.02 -11.77 23.32
N ALA A 40 12.98 -11.26 23.98
CA ALA A 40 12.58 -9.86 23.93
C ALA A 40 13.68 -8.96 24.51
N ARG A 41 14.23 -9.33 25.69
CA ARG A 41 15.33 -8.60 26.32
C ARG A 41 16.57 -8.58 25.42
N ARG A 42 16.97 -9.72 24.85
CA ARG A 42 18.11 -9.83 23.92
C ARG A 42 17.92 -8.99 22.65
N LEU A 43 16.71 -8.99 22.09
CA LEU A 43 16.37 -8.13 20.96
C LEU A 43 16.51 -6.64 21.33
N THR A 44 16.01 -6.24 22.50
CA THR A 44 16.13 -4.87 22.99
C THR A 44 17.60 -4.46 23.17
N GLU A 45 18.42 -5.31 23.77
CA GLU A 45 19.86 -5.07 23.94
C GLU A 45 20.58 -4.95 22.59
N CYS A 46 20.32 -5.87 21.65
CA CYS A 46 20.89 -5.82 20.30
C CYS A 46 20.47 -4.55 19.54
N ALA A 47 19.19 -4.17 19.64
CA ALA A 47 18.69 -2.95 19.01
C ALA A 47 19.33 -1.70 19.63
N ALA A 48 19.45 -1.62 20.95
CA ALA A 48 20.11 -0.51 21.62
C ALA A 48 21.58 -0.36 21.19
N GLY A 49 22.31 -1.49 21.06
CA GLY A 49 23.68 -1.48 20.53
C GLY A 49 23.76 -0.96 19.10
N ALA A 50 22.84 -1.40 18.22
CA ALA A 50 22.76 -0.88 16.85
C ALA A 50 22.47 0.63 16.83
N GLU A 51 21.55 1.11 17.67
CA GLU A 51 21.25 2.55 17.78
C GLU A 51 22.44 3.38 18.26
N GLN A 52 23.22 2.87 19.22
CA GLN A 52 24.45 3.55 19.67
C GLN A 52 25.46 3.68 18.52
N VAL A 53 25.62 2.64 17.71
CA VAL A 53 26.48 2.68 16.51
C VAL A 53 25.95 3.73 15.53
N LEU A 54 24.65 3.72 15.22
CA LEU A 54 24.06 4.66 14.26
C LEU A 54 24.13 6.12 14.73
N ALA A 55 23.89 6.37 16.01
CA ALA A 55 23.95 7.70 16.61
C ALA A 55 25.37 8.30 16.64
N ALA A 56 26.40 7.44 16.65
CA ALA A 56 27.80 7.87 16.59
C ALA A 56 28.27 8.23 15.17
N LEU A 57 27.49 7.93 14.13
CA LEU A 57 27.83 8.22 12.74
C LEU A 57 27.30 9.60 12.31
N PRO A 58 27.93 10.27 11.33
CA PRO A 58 27.34 11.43 10.68
C PRO A 58 25.96 11.11 10.07
N SER A 59 25.20 12.16 9.74
CA SER A 59 23.94 12.01 8.99
C SER A 59 24.17 11.23 7.69
N VAL A 60 23.15 10.49 7.25
CA VAL A 60 23.24 9.60 6.08
C VAL A 60 23.95 10.24 4.87
N PRO A 61 23.66 11.49 4.48
CA PRO A 61 24.31 12.12 3.31
C PRO A 61 25.81 12.40 3.50
N ARG A 62 26.28 12.49 4.75
CA ARG A 62 27.65 12.87 5.10
C ARG A 62 28.57 11.68 5.41
N ARG A 63 28.02 10.46 5.45
CA ARG A 63 28.80 9.25 5.74
C ARG A 63 29.78 8.94 4.62
N SER A 64 31.02 8.66 4.97
CA SER A 64 32.02 8.03 4.11
C SER A 64 31.63 6.59 3.72
N ALA A 65 32.36 5.98 2.78
CA ALA A 65 32.13 4.58 2.40
C ALA A 65 32.27 3.62 3.61
N GLY A 66 33.26 3.84 4.46
CA GLY A 66 33.46 3.03 5.68
C GLY A 66 32.33 3.20 6.69
N GLU A 67 31.85 4.43 6.89
CA GLU A 67 30.71 4.70 7.79
C GLU A 67 29.39 4.13 7.26
N ARG A 68 29.17 4.18 5.93
CA ARG A 68 28.02 3.51 5.30
C ARG A 68 28.08 2.00 5.49
N ALA A 69 29.26 1.38 5.33
CA ALA A 69 29.44 -0.04 5.58
C ALA A 69 29.16 -0.39 7.05
N ARG A 70 29.66 0.41 8.01
CA ARG A 70 29.37 0.24 9.44
C ARG A 70 27.88 0.33 9.76
N ALA A 71 27.18 1.35 9.22
CA ALA A 71 25.73 1.48 9.37
C ALA A 71 24.99 0.27 8.79
N ALA A 72 25.37 -0.17 7.59
CA ALA A 72 24.77 -1.33 6.93
C ALA A 72 24.94 -2.62 7.75
N THR A 73 26.11 -2.84 8.35
CA THR A 73 26.35 -3.96 9.26
C THR A 73 25.46 -3.88 10.50
N ALA A 74 25.38 -2.73 11.17
CA ALA A 74 24.53 -2.54 12.34
C ALA A 74 23.06 -2.82 12.04
N HIS A 75 22.54 -2.27 10.93
CA HIS A 75 21.19 -2.53 10.44
C HIS A 75 20.99 -4.02 10.13
N ALA A 76 21.87 -4.64 9.35
CA ALA A 76 21.74 -6.04 8.95
C ALA A 76 21.70 -6.97 10.17
N GLU A 77 22.49 -6.68 11.20
CA GLU A 77 22.55 -7.47 12.41
C GLU A 77 21.25 -7.40 13.23
N VAL A 78 20.78 -6.20 13.58
CA VAL A 78 19.53 -6.07 14.36
C VAL A 78 18.34 -6.61 13.58
N ARG A 79 18.32 -6.40 12.25
CA ARG A 79 17.27 -6.93 11.36
C ARG A 79 17.26 -8.45 11.30
N ARG A 80 18.42 -9.09 11.40
CA ARG A 80 18.54 -10.56 11.54
C ARG A 80 17.88 -11.02 12.84
N VAL A 81 18.20 -10.37 13.96
CA VAL A 81 17.62 -10.72 15.28
C VAL A 81 16.11 -10.48 15.30
N ARG A 82 15.61 -9.36 14.76
CA ARG A 82 14.17 -9.09 14.60
C ARG A 82 13.45 -10.19 13.83
N ARG A 83 14.01 -10.63 12.70
CA ARG A 83 13.44 -11.70 11.89
C ARG A 83 13.41 -13.02 12.66
N ASP A 84 14.51 -13.36 13.32
CA ASP A 84 14.62 -14.58 14.10
C ASP A 84 13.68 -14.55 15.33
N PHE A 85 13.44 -13.37 15.92
CA PHE A 85 12.47 -13.16 16.99
C PHE A 85 11.04 -13.36 16.48
N LEU A 86 10.68 -12.69 15.39
CA LEU A 86 9.34 -12.77 14.80
C LEU A 86 9.01 -14.19 14.31
N SER A 87 9.97 -14.95 13.78
CA SER A 87 9.72 -16.32 13.35
C SER A 87 9.33 -17.28 14.49
N ARG A 88 9.65 -16.92 15.74
CA ARG A 88 9.31 -17.70 16.93
C ARG A 88 8.10 -17.15 17.68
N HIS A 89 8.00 -15.82 17.75
CA HIS A 89 7.16 -15.13 18.73
C HIS A 89 6.06 -14.26 18.13
N THR A 90 5.84 -14.27 16.81
CA THR A 90 4.81 -13.41 16.19
C THR A 90 3.44 -13.58 16.83
N GLU A 91 2.98 -14.80 17.06
CA GLU A 91 1.66 -15.04 17.65
C GLU A 91 1.61 -14.59 19.11
N THR A 92 2.66 -14.86 19.90
CA THR A 92 2.78 -14.35 21.27
C THR A 92 2.73 -12.83 21.34
N VAL A 93 3.50 -12.15 20.49
CA VAL A 93 3.47 -10.68 20.38
C VAL A 93 2.06 -10.21 20.05
N TYR A 94 1.44 -10.81 19.03
CA TYR A 94 0.12 -10.38 18.58
C TYR A 94 -0.96 -10.62 19.65
N ASP A 95 -0.92 -11.75 20.34
CA ASP A 95 -1.83 -12.07 21.45
C ASP A 95 -1.70 -11.06 22.59
N LEU A 96 -0.48 -10.64 22.95
CA LEU A 96 -0.27 -9.62 23.96
C LEU A 96 -0.79 -8.25 23.53
N LEU A 97 -0.59 -7.87 22.26
CA LEU A 97 -1.04 -6.59 21.71
C LEU A 97 -2.57 -6.51 21.55
N THR A 98 -3.22 -7.65 21.31
CA THR A 98 -4.65 -7.74 21.02
C THR A 98 -5.47 -8.32 22.17
N ASP A 99 -4.85 -8.62 23.31
CA ASP A 99 -5.49 -9.40 24.39
C ASP A 99 -6.18 -10.65 23.84
N ARG A 100 -5.38 -11.52 23.22
CA ARG A 100 -5.81 -12.78 22.58
C ARG A 100 -6.96 -12.58 21.60
N LEU A 101 -6.74 -11.68 20.62
CA LEU A 101 -7.67 -11.38 19.53
C LEU A 101 -8.99 -10.72 19.95
N THR A 102 -9.09 -10.17 21.17
CA THR A 102 -10.31 -9.48 21.63
C THR A 102 -10.31 -8.00 21.30
N ARG A 103 -9.13 -7.37 21.21
CA ARG A 103 -8.94 -6.00 20.78
C ARG A 103 -8.59 -5.96 19.29
N ARG A 104 -9.13 -4.96 18.59
CA ARG A 104 -8.97 -4.75 17.14
C ARG A 104 -8.19 -3.46 16.83
N PRO A 105 -6.91 -3.33 17.21
CA PRO A 105 -6.12 -2.15 16.85
C PRO A 105 -5.89 -2.10 15.34
N ARG A 106 -6.11 -0.94 14.72
CA ARG A 106 -5.78 -0.75 13.29
C ARG A 106 -4.27 -0.83 13.08
N LEU A 107 -3.84 -1.04 11.83
CA LEU A 107 -2.43 -1.29 11.50
C LEU A 107 -1.45 -0.28 12.13
N PRO A 108 -1.65 1.05 12.05
CA PRO A 108 -0.73 2.00 12.67
C PRO A 108 -0.66 1.87 14.20
N GLU A 109 -1.81 1.64 14.85
CA GLU A 109 -1.91 1.46 16.30
C GLU A 109 -1.22 0.17 16.75
N LEU A 110 -1.34 -0.90 15.97
CA LEU A 110 -0.66 -2.17 16.21
C LEU A 110 0.86 -2.01 16.13
N VAL A 111 1.37 -1.32 15.11
CA VAL A 111 2.80 -1.05 14.95
C VAL A 111 3.33 -0.19 16.10
N ASP A 112 2.60 0.86 16.48
CA ASP A 112 2.97 1.72 17.61
C ASP A 112 2.97 0.96 18.94
N ALA A 113 1.98 0.09 19.16
CA ALA A 113 1.91 -0.72 20.37
C ALA A 113 3.04 -1.78 20.42
N ALA A 114 3.44 -2.34 19.27
CA ALA A 114 4.57 -3.26 19.18
C ALA A 114 5.91 -2.62 19.59
N ALA A 115 6.11 -1.33 19.27
CA ALA A 115 7.29 -0.58 19.73
C ALA A 115 7.34 -0.46 21.26
N GLY A 116 6.18 -0.36 21.92
CA GLY A 116 6.06 -0.28 23.37
C GLY A 116 6.20 -1.63 24.08
N LEU A 117 5.68 -2.70 23.47
CA LEU A 117 5.74 -4.05 24.05
C LEU A 117 7.15 -4.64 24.04
N VAL A 118 7.85 -4.52 22.91
CA VAL A 118 9.24 -5.01 22.76
C VAL A 118 10.09 -3.88 22.16
N PRO A 119 10.73 -3.06 23.01
CA PRO A 119 11.58 -1.97 22.54
C PRO A 119 12.64 -2.46 21.55
N GLY A 120 12.70 -1.84 20.38
CA GLY A 120 13.62 -2.21 19.31
C GLY A 120 13.07 -3.21 18.29
N LEU A 121 11.88 -3.81 18.50
CA LEU A 121 11.23 -4.67 17.51
C LEU A 121 10.85 -3.91 16.24
N VAL A 122 10.21 -2.75 16.42
CA VAL A 122 9.88 -1.76 15.39
C VAL A 122 10.24 -0.36 15.90
N PRO A 123 10.46 0.64 15.03
CA PRO A 123 10.82 1.98 15.46
C PRO A 123 9.72 2.64 16.30
N THR A 124 10.13 3.47 17.26
CA THR A 124 9.20 4.28 18.06
C THR A 124 8.63 5.44 17.24
N ARG A 125 7.52 6.03 17.71
CA ARG A 125 6.97 7.26 17.13
C ARG A 125 7.99 8.40 17.06
N GLU A 126 8.86 8.50 18.06
CA GLU A 126 9.93 9.52 18.08
C GLU A 126 10.97 9.28 16.99
N GLN A 127 11.43 8.03 16.83
CA GLN A 127 12.35 7.67 15.75
C GLN A 127 11.74 7.93 14.37
N MET A 128 10.45 7.61 14.19
CA MET A 128 9.72 7.88 12.96
C MET A 128 9.54 9.38 12.71
N ALA A 129 9.23 10.16 13.74
CA ALA A 129 9.17 11.63 13.64
C ALA A 129 10.52 12.25 13.29
N ALA A 130 11.63 11.69 13.78
CA ALA A 130 12.97 12.11 13.42
C ALA A 130 13.28 11.82 11.95
N GLU A 131 12.95 10.62 11.44
CA GLU A 131 13.13 10.27 10.03
C GLU A 131 12.30 11.16 9.08
N ARG A 132 11.09 11.53 9.48
CA ARG A 132 10.20 12.39 8.67
C ARG A 132 10.77 13.79 8.39
N ARG A 133 11.84 14.21 9.07
CA ARG A 133 12.55 15.47 8.82
C ARG A 133 13.45 15.41 7.59
N PHE A 134 13.72 14.21 7.09
CA PHE A 134 14.61 13.95 5.97
C PHE A 134 13.81 13.48 4.75
N VAL A 135 14.32 13.80 3.55
CA VAL A 135 13.84 13.19 2.31
C VAL A 135 14.17 11.71 2.30
N GLN A 136 13.46 10.92 1.49
CA GLN A 136 13.51 9.45 1.56
C GLN A 136 14.95 8.89 1.46
N ALA A 137 15.78 9.48 0.58
CA ALA A 137 17.15 9.03 0.35
C ALA A 137 18.13 9.29 1.51
N GLU A 138 17.74 10.12 2.48
CA GLU A 138 18.59 10.52 3.61
C GLU A 138 18.19 9.87 4.94
N ARG A 139 17.26 8.92 4.89
CA ARG A 139 16.74 8.18 6.04
C ARG A 139 17.54 6.93 6.37
N GLU A 140 17.43 6.44 7.61
CA GLU A 140 18.02 5.16 8.03
C GLU A 140 17.24 3.95 7.50
N GLY A 141 15.99 4.16 7.06
CA GLY A 141 15.13 3.08 6.59
C GLY A 141 14.52 2.27 7.71
N ARG A 142 14.16 2.91 8.82
CA ARG A 142 13.51 2.25 9.96
C ARG A 142 12.12 1.70 9.62
N GLU A 143 11.43 2.26 8.62
CA GLU A 143 10.17 1.70 8.12
C GLU A 143 10.34 0.26 7.62
N ILE A 144 11.54 -0.16 7.22
CA ILE A 144 11.81 -1.55 6.84
C ILE A 144 11.41 -2.51 7.97
N ASP A 145 11.67 -2.13 9.21
CA ASP A 145 11.36 -2.95 10.38
C ASP A 145 9.85 -3.02 10.64
N GLN A 146 9.12 -1.93 10.38
CA GLN A 146 7.65 -1.92 10.42
C GLN A 146 7.08 -2.87 9.36
N GLY A 147 7.57 -2.80 8.11
CA GLY A 147 7.12 -3.69 7.04
C GLY A 147 7.38 -5.16 7.34
N ARG A 148 8.52 -5.49 7.96
CA ARG A 148 8.83 -6.87 8.39
C ARG A 148 7.92 -7.36 9.51
N PHE A 149 7.60 -6.50 10.47
CA PHE A 149 6.61 -6.83 11.51
C PHE A 149 5.23 -7.07 10.90
N CYS A 150 4.74 -6.14 10.06
CA CYS A 150 3.46 -6.29 9.37
C CYS A 150 3.41 -7.58 8.55
N GLY A 151 4.46 -7.87 7.77
CA GLY A 151 4.56 -9.09 6.98
C GLY A 151 4.56 -10.35 7.85
N ALA A 152 5.26 -10.34 8.98
CA ALA A 152 5.27 -11.48 9.91
C ALA A 152 3.88 -11.76 10.50
N VAL A 153 3.19 -10.71 10.96
CA VAL A 153 1.80 -10.81 11.44
C VAL A 153 0.89 -11.37 10.36
N LEU A 154 0.97 -10.84 9.13
CA LEU A 154 0.15 -11.30 8.01
C LEU A 154 0.46 -12.74 7.59
N ARG A 155 1.68 -13.24 7.79
CA ARG A 155 2.02 -14.66 7.53
C ARG A 155 1.28 -15.61 8.46
N SER A 156 1.07 -15.25 9.73
CA SER A 156 0.28 -16.08 10.66
C SER A 156 -1.16 -16.20 10.14
N PRO A 157 -1.70 -17.42 9.96
CA PRO A 157 -3.10 -17.62 9.59
C PRO A 157 -4.06 -16.99 10.59
N THR A 158 -3.74 -17.02 11.87
CA THR A 158 -4.61 -16.52 12.94
C THR A 158 -4.48 -15.01 13.10
N ALA A 159 -3.27 -14.51 13.41
CA ALA A 159 -3.05 -13.10 13.65
C ALA A 159 -3.27 -12.26 12.38
N GLY A 160 -2.82 -12.75 11.24
CA GLY A 160 -3.00 -12.08 9.96
C GLY A 160 -4.46 -12.01 9.54
N ARG A 161 -5.25 -13.07 9.76
CA ARG A 161 -6.70 -13.06 9.49
C ARG A 161 -7.41 -12.03 10.35
N HIS A 162 -7.12 -12.03 11.66
CA HIS A 162 -7.69 -11.07 12.59
C HIS A 162 -7.34 -9.61 12.24
N LEU A 163 -6.11 -9.35 11.80
CA LEU A 163 -5.69 -8.02 11.32
C LEU A 163 -6.42 -7.60 10.04
N VAL A 164 -6.56 -8.49 9.06
CA VAL A 164 -7.30 -8.21 7.82
C VAL A 164 -8.75 -7.85 8.14
N GLU A 165 -9.41 -8.64 8.98
CA GLU A 165 -10.79 -8.38 9.42
C GLU A 165 -10.92 -7.07 10.20
N THR A 166 -9.97 -6.78 11.09
CA THR A 166 -9.89 -5.51 11.81
C THR A 166 -9.83 -4.31 10.85
N MET A 167 -9.05 -4.42 9.78
CA MET A 167 -8.90 -3.34 8.79
C MET A 167 -10.11 -3.21 7.86
N LEU A 168 -10.89 -4.29 7.68
CA LEU A 168 -12.21 -4.26 7.03
C LEU A 168 -13.29 -3.59 7.90
N GLY A 169 -13.02 -3.33 9.18
CA GLY A 169 -13.90 -2.55 10.03
C GLY A 169 -13.99 -1.07 9.61
N PRO A 170 -15.10 -0.37 9.94
CA PRO A 170 -15.25 1.05 9.69
C PRO A 170 -14.16 1.86 10.40
N THR A 171 -13.69 2.90 9.73
CA THR A 171 -12.82 3.91 10.34
C THR A 171 -13.59 4.74 11.37
N PRO A 172 -12.96 5.14 12.48
CA PRO A 172 -13.59 6.03 13.46
C PRO A 172 -14.15 7.31 12.83
N ARG A 173 -13.38 7.90 11.91
CA ARG A 173 -13.79 9.11 11.18
C ARG A 173 -15.05 8.93 10.34
N ALA A 174 -15.23 7.77 9.69
CA ALA A 174 -16.46 7.51 8.94
C ALA A 174 -17.67 7.39 9.86
N LEU A 175 -17.51 6.75 11.03
CA LEU A 175 -18.58 6.66 12.03
C LEU A 175 -18.98 8.05 12.55
N GLU A 176 -18.02 8.93 12.80
CA GLU A 176 -18.28 10.32 13.22
C GLU A 176 -19.04 11.14 12.16
N LEU A 177 -18.81 10.87 10.87
CA LEU A 177 -19.42 11.61 9.76
C LEU A 177 -20.71 10.97 9.24
N LEU A 178 -21.04 9.75 9.66
CA LEU A 178 -22.09 8.94 9.06
C LEU A 178 -23.48 9.56 9.16
N ASP A 179 -23.84 10.10 10.32
CA ASP A 179 -25.18 10.67 10.52
C ASP A 179 -25.37 11.94 9.68
N GLY A 180 -24.33 12.80 9.60
CA GLY A 180 -24.33 13.96 8.73
C GLY A 180 -24.45 13.60 7.26
N PHE A 181 -23.70 12.58 6.81
CA PHE A 181 -23.81 12.07 5.44
C PHE A 181 -25.20 11.52 5.14
N ARG A 182 -25.80 10.75 6.05
CA ARG A 182 -27.15 10.19 5.90
C ARG A 182 -28.21 11.29 5.80
N SER A 183 -28.11 12.34 6.61
CA SER A 183 -29.08 13.44 6.60
C SER A 183 -28.95 14.35 5.38
N GLU A 184 -27.72 14.73 5.01
CA GLU A 184 -27.50 15.70 3.94
C GLU A 184 -27.38 15.05 2.56
N GLY A 185 -27.09 13.74 2.50
CA GLY A 185 -26.73 13.05 1.28
C GLY A 185 -25.38 13.48 0.71
N ARG A 186 -24.53 14.15 1.49
CA ARG A 186 -23.21 14.62 1.05
C ARG A 186 -22.21 14.67 2.20
N ALA A 187 -20.94 14.48 1.88
CA ALA A 187 -19.82 14.66 2.81
C ALA A 187 -18.64 15.30 2.07
N GLU A 188 -18.13 16.42 2.59
CA GLU A 188 -16.95 17.10 2.06
C GLU A 188 -15.74 16.78 2.96
N LEU A 189 -14.74 16.11 2.39
CA LEU A 189 -13.43 15.88 2.99
C LEU A 189 -12.39 16.74 2.25
N ASP A 190 -11.20 16.91 2.82
CA ASP A 190 -10.17 17.80 2.25
C ASP A 190 -9.84 17.51 0.78
N THR A 191 -9.88 16.23 0.38
CA THR A 191 -9.50 15.78 -0.95
C THR A 191 -10.54 14.88 -1.63
N VAL A 192 -11.67 14.62 -0.99
CA VAL A 192 -12.74 13.74 -1.50
C VAL A 192 -14.10 14.34 -1.19
N HIS A 193 -14.96 14.38 -2.18
CA HIS A 193 -16.36 14.74 -2.06
C HIS A 193 -17.22 13.49 -2.28
N VAL A 194 -18.18 13.26 -1.40
CA VAL A 194 -19.16 12.18 -1.53
C VAL A 194 -20.55 12.81 -1.68
N GLU A 195 -21.30 12.41 -2.70
CA GLU A 195 -22.68 12.87 -2.93
C GLU A 195 -23.59 11.70 -3.30
N ARG A 196 -24.72 11.56 -2.61
CA ARG A 196 -25.76 10.58 -2.92
C ARG A 196 -26.64 11.11 -4.05
N ARG A 197 -26.76 10.32 -5.11
CA ARG A 197 -27.61 10.59 -6.28
C ARG A 197 -28.50 9.38 -6.52
N GLY A 198 -29.79 9.51 -6.21
CA GLY A 198 -30.72 8.39 -6.25
C GLY A 198 -30.24 7.22 -5.37
N ALA A 199 -30.01 6.06 -5.98
CA ALA A 199 -29.54 4.85 -5.31
C ALA A 199 -28.01 4.73 -5.25
N ALA A 200 -27.25 5.69 -5.78
CA ALA A 200 -25.79 5.66 -5.79
C ALA A 200 -25.17 6.71 -4.87
N ALA A 201 -23.92 6.49 -4.45
CA ALA A 201 -23.07 7.51 -3.86
C ALA A 201 -21.83 7.72 -4.74
N HIS A 202 -21.65 8.95 -5.20
CA HIS A 202 -20.56 9.38 -6.06
C HIS A 202 -19.41 9.91 -5.21
N VAL A 203 -18.32 9.17 -5.20
CA VAL A 203 -17.03 9.52 -4.61
C VAL A 203 -16.18 10.19 -5.67
N GLU A 204 -16.08 11.51 -5.60
CA GLU A 204 -15.18 12.30 -6.43
C GLU A 204 -13.92 12.66 -5.65
N PHE A 205 -12.76 12.23 -6.12
CA PHE A 205 -11.48 12.47 -5.45
C PHE A 205 -10.61 13.46 -6.22
N ARG A 206 -9.87 14.30 -5.49
CA ARG A 206 -9.25 15.53 -6.03
C ARG A 206 -7.87 15.78 -5.43
N ASN A 207 -6.87 15.83 -6.30
CA ASN A 207 -5.58 16.49 -6.09
C ASN A 207 -5.26 17.30 -7.37
N PRO A 208 -5.95 18.44 -7.57
CA PRO A 208 -6.11 19.06 -8.89
C PRO A 208 -4.80 19.60 -9.47
N ARG A 209 -3.83 19.96 -8.62
CA ARG A 209 -2.50 20.43 -9.05
C ARG A 209 -1.57 19.28 -9.46
N ARG A 210 -1.91 18.05 -9.09
CA ARG A 210 -1.06 16.86 -9.26
C ARG A 210 -1.79 15.73 -9.99
N LEU A 211 -2.78 16.06 -10.83
CA LEU A 211 -3.48 15.07 -11.67
C LEU A 211 -4.11 13.93 -10.85
N ASN A 212 -4.66 14.26 -9.68
CA ASN A 212 -5.25 13.30 -8.75
C ASN A 212 -4.25 12.21 -8.29
N ALA A 213 -2.96 12.58 -8.18
CA ALA A 213 -1.95 11.70 -7.62
C ALA A 213 -2.20 11.41 -6.12
N GLU A 214 -1.99 10.16 -5.74
CA GLU A 214 -2.19 9.63 -4.39
C GLU A 214 -1.11 10.12 -3.44
N ASN A 215 -1.55 10.74 -2.35
CA ASN A 215 -0.73 11.04 -1.17
C ASN A 215 -1.43 10.54 0.10
N ALA A 216 -0.77 10.67 1.25
CA ALA A 216 -1.31 10.19 2.53
C ALA A 216 -2.69 10.74 2.85
N ARG A 217 -2.96 12.02 2.52
CA ARG A 217 -4.26 12.65 2.78
C ARG A 217 -5.37 12.06 1.90
N LEU A 218 -5.10 11.91 0.60
CA LEU A 218 -6.06 11.36 -0.35
C LEU A 218 -6.47 9.94 0.01
N ILE A 219 -5.51 9.10 0.41
CA ILE A 219 -5.79 7.72 0.82
C ILE A 219 -6.65 7.67 2.10
N ALA A 220 -6.37 8.54 3.08
CA ALA A 220 -7.17 8.60 4.31
C ALA A 220 -8.61 9.06 4.05
N ASP A 221 -8.79 10.02 3.13
CA ASP A 221 -10.11 10.49 2.72
C ASP A 221 -10.88 9.43 1.92
N LEU A 222 -10.20 8.67 1.05
CA LEU A 222 -10.81 7.55 0.32
C LEU A 222 -11.25 6.43 1.27
N ASP A 223 -10.48 6.09 2.30
CA ASP A 223 -10.90 5.08 3.31
C ASP A 223 -12.15 5.54 4.07
N THR A 224 -12.21 6.81 4.43
CA THR A 224 -13.41 7.40 5.05
C THR A 224 -14.61 7.37 4.09
N ALA A 225 -14.41 7.78 2.83
CA ALA A 225 -15.47 7.85 1.84
C ALA A 225 -16.05 6.48 1.49
N VAL A 226 -15.19 5.47 1.29
CA VAL A 226 -15.63 4.09 1.02
C VAL A 226 -16.45 3.54 2.18
N ASP A 227 -16.06 3.82 3.43
CA ASP A 227 -16.85 3.44 4.60
C ASP A 227 -18.22 4.10 4.62
N LEU A 228 -18.30 5.42 4.38
CA LEU A 228 -19.58 6.14 4.31
C LEU A 228 -20.51 5.54 3.25
N VAL A 229 -19.98 5.23 2.08
CA VAL A 229 -20.73 4.57 1.01
C VAL A 229 -21.23 3.19 1.43
N LEU A 230 -20.41 2.39 2.10
CA LEU A 230 -20.78 1.03 2.53
C LEU A 230 -21.78 1.05 3.71
N LEU A 231 -21.67 2.02 4.63
CA LEU A 231 -22.49 2.13 5.84
C LEU A 231 -23.89 2.75 5.63
N ASP A 232 -24.11 3.51 4.55
CA ASP A 232 -25.43 4.11 4.29
C ASP A 232 -26.35 3.10 3.56
N ASP A 233 -27.32 2.52 4.26
CA ASP A 233 -28.27 1.54 3.71
C ASP A 233 -29.12 2.06 2.53
N THR A 234 -29.23 3.39 2.35
CA THR A 234 -29.92 3.97 1.19
C THR A 234 -29.09 3.89 -0.09
N VAL A 235 -27.77 3.73 0.03
CA VAL A 235 -26.84 3.59 -1.08
C VAL A 235 -26.75 2.13 -1.50
N ARG A 236 -26.92 1.87 -2.80
CA ARG A 236 -26.90 0.55 -3.43
C ARG A 236 -25.69 0.33 -4.30
N VAL A 237 -25.14 1.39 -4.89
CA VAL A 237 -23.97 1.36 -5.79
C VAL A 237 -23.01 2.49 -5.40
N GLY A 238 -21.72 2.20 -5.33
CA GLY A 238 -20.69 3.25 -5.24
C GLY A 238 -20.21 3.67 -6.62
N VAL A 239 -19.89 4.94 -6.81
CA VAL A 239 -19.24 5.44 -8.02
C VAL A 239 -17.93 6.09 -7.63
N LEU A 240 -16.82 5.71 -8.27
CA LEU A 240 -15.51 6.29 -8.04
C LEU A 240 -15.03 7.03 -9.30
N ARG A 241 -14.76 8.33 -9.17
CA ARG A 241 -14.32 9.17 -10.30
C ARG A 241 -13.32 10.24 -9.88
N GLY A 242 -12.35 10.52 -10.73
CA GLY A 242 -11.43 11.64 -10.52
C GLY A 242 -12.06 12.98 -10.86
N GLY A 243 -11.79 14.00 -10.04
CA GLY A 243 -12.28 15.35 -10.25
C GLY A 243 -11.55 16.11 -11.37
N ILE A 244 -12.02 17.33 -11.63
CA ILE A 244 -11.39 18.27 -12.57
C ILE A 244 -10.03 18.72 -12.03
N VAL A 245 -9.03 18.83 -12.91
CA VAL A 245 -7.67 19.22 -12.55
C VAL A 245 -7.29 20.61 -13.09
N ASP A 246 -6.36 21.28 -12.41
CA ASP A 246 -5.79 22.59 -12.80
C ASP A 246 -4.32 22.45 -13.24
N HIS A 247 -3.88 21.24 -13.53
CA HIS A 247 -2.56 21.01 -14.08
C HIS A 247 -2.48 21.59 -15.51
N PRO A 248 -1.42 22.35 -15.89
CA PRO A 248 -1.36 23.06 -17.17
C PRO A 248 -1.62 22.21 -18.43
N ALA A 249 -1.27 20.92 -18.40
CA ALA A 249 -1.48 20.00 -19.53
C ALA A 249 -2.92 19.46 -19.65
N HIS A 250 -3.74 19.58 -18.60
CA HIS A 250 -5.09 18.98 -18.51
C HIS A 250 -6.10 19.93 -17.84
N ARG A 251 -5.83 21.24 -17.86
CA ARG A 251 -6.65 22.23 -17.14
C ARG A 251 -8.10 22.14 -17.59
N GLY A 252 -9.01 22.05 -16.61
CA GLY A 252 -10.46 22.00 -16.86
C GLY A 252 -10.97 20.63 -17.31
N ARG A 253 -10.10 19.64 -17.48
CA ARG A 253 -10.50 18.25 -17.77
C ARG A 253 -10.59 17.45 -16.47
N ARG A 254 -11.47 16.45 -16.45
CA ARG A 254 -11.40 15.37 -15.47
C ARG A 254 -10.21 14.46 -15.79
N VAL A 255 -9.58 13.95 -14.75
CA VAL A 255 -8.50 12.96 -14.84
C VAL A 255 -8.73 11.96 -13.74
N PHE A 256 -8.71 10.65 -14.03
CA PHE A 256 -8.90 9.67 -12.96
C PHE A 256 -7.75 9.71 -11.96
N SER A 257 -6.54 9.25 -12.32
CA SER A 257 -5.40 9.28 -11.39
C SER A 257 -4.06 9.13 -12.09
N ALA A 258 -3.07 9.89 -11.62
CA ALA A 258 -1.68 9.80 -12.07
C ALA A 258 -0.80 8.85 -11.22
N GLY A 259 -1.39 8.02 -10.35
CA GLY A 259 -0.67 7.12 -9.44
C GLY A 259 -0.13 7.83 -8.20
N VAL A 260 0.94 7.32 -7.60
CA VAL A 260 1.54 7.92 -6.40
C VAL A 260 2.14 9.30 -6.67
N ASP A 261 1.97 10.24 -5.74
CA ASP A 261 2.63 11.54 -5.84
C ASP A 261 4.15 11.37 -5.68
N LEU A 262 4.87 11.45 -6.80
CA LEU A 262 6.33 11.31 -6.84
C LEU A 262 7.08 12.38 -6.04
N THR A 263 6.50 13.57 -5.83
CA THR A 263 7.11 14.59 -4.95
C THR A 263 7.01 14.14 -3.50
N ASP A 264 5.84 13.67 -3.08
CA ASP A 264 5.65 13.16 -1.73
C ASP A 264 6.47 11.88 -1.49
N LEU A 265 6.59 11.00 -2.48
CA LEU A 265 7.45 9.82 -2.40
C LEU A 265 8.92 10.20 -2.19
N ARG A 266 9.42 11.16 -3.00
CA ARG A 266 10.79 11.68 -2.90
C ARG A 266 11.06 12.32 -1.55
N ASP A 267 10.12 13.14 -1.08
CA ASP A 267 10.22 13.82 0.22
C ASP A 267 9.96 12.89 1.41
N GLY A 268 9.69 11.59 1.16
CA GLY A 268 9.39 10.59 2.19
C GLY A 268 8.09 10.85 2.95
N ARG A 269 7.12 11.49 2.29
CA ARG A 269 5.76 11.76 2.79
C ARG A 269 4.76 10.66 2.40
N ILE A 270 5.25 9.55 1.85
CA ILE A 270 4.49 8.32 1.56
C ILE A 270 4.88 7.25 2.60
N PRO A 271 4.14 7.14 3.72
CA PRO A 271 4.48 6.20 4.79
C PRO A 271 4.23 4.74 4.37
N LEU A 272 5.12 3.83 4.74
CA LEU A 272 4.96 2.41 4.43
C LEU A 272 3.69 1.82 5.07
N VAL A 273 3.46 2.14 6.35
CA VAL A 273 2.35 1.57 7.14
C VAL A 273 1.01 2.16 6.71
N ASP A 274 0.82 3.48 6.81
CA ASP A 274 -0.49 4.10 6.55
C ASP A 274 -0.85 4.15 5.06
N PHE A 275 0.13 4.32 4.17
CA PHE A 275 -0.12 4.45 2.74
C PHE A 275 0.09 3.13 2.01
N LEU A 276 1.28 2.55 2.00
CA LEU A 276 1.58 1.42 1.09
C LEU A 276 0.90 0.12 1.52
N ILE A 277 0.91 -0.23 2.80
CA ILE A 277 0.22 -1.43 3.33
C ILE A 277 -1.21 -1.08 3.74
N GLY A 278 -1.40 0.07 4.39
CA GLY A 278 -2.68 0.53 4.92
C GLY A 278 -3.74 0.73 3.85
N ARG A 279 -3.39 1.26 2.67
CA ARG A 279 -4.34 1.36 1.54
C ARG A 279 -4.87 0.00 1.13
N GLU A 280 -3.99 -1.01 1.06
CA GLU A 280 -4.31 -2.36 0.58
C GLU A 280 -5.20 -3.09 1.57
N LEU A 281 -4.92 -2.97 2.87
CA LEU A 281 -5.73 -3.56 3.94
C LEU A 281 -7.06 -2.82 4.17
N GLY A 282 -7.08 -1.51 3.95
CA GLY A 282 -8.23 -0.64 4.15
C GLY A 282 -9.12 -0.58 2.91
N TYR A 283 -9.32 0.63 2.40
CA TYR A 283 -10.32 0.90 1.36
C TYR A 283 -10.17 0.08 0.08
N VAL A 284 -8.96 -0.26 -0.37
CA VAL A 284 -8.76 -1.11 -1.55
C VAL A 284 -9.27 -2.54 -1.31
N ASN A 285 -9.16 -3.03 -0.07
CA ASN A 285 -9.77 -4.28 0.35
C ASN A 285 -11.29 -4.14 0.44
N LYS A 286 -11.78 -3.07 1.06
CA LYS A 286 -13.21 -2.83 1.28
C LYS A 286 -14.01 -2.63 -0.02
N LEU A 287 -13.41 -2.03 -1.05
CA LEU A 287 -13.98 -1.95 -2.38
C LEU A 287 -14.32 -3.35 -2.93
N LEU A 288 -13.43 -4.33 -2.73
CA LEU A 288 -13.64 -5.70 -3.21
C LEU A 288 -14.41 -6.58 -2.22
N HIS A 289 -14.03 -6.61 -0.94
CA HIS A 289 -14.55 -7.56 0.06
C HIS A 289 -15.72 -7.03 0.88
N GLY A 290 -15.98 -5.72 0.83
CA GLY A 290 -16.97 -5.06 1.67
C GLY A 290 -16.44 -4.70 3.05
N LEU A 291 -17.33 -4.14 3.87
CA LEU A 291 -17.05 -3.68 5.23
C LEU A 291 -17.49 -4.73 6.24
N LEU A 292 -16.61 -5.05 7.20
CA LEU A 292 -16.97 -5.86 8.36
C LEU A 292 -17.64 -4.97 9.41
N THR A 293 -18.88 -5.28 9.74
CA THR A 293 -19.68 -4.53 10.72
C THR A 293 -20.11 -5.45 11.84
N ASP A 294 -20.16 -4.92 13.06
CA ASP A 294 -20.84 -5.60 14.17
C ASP A 294 -22.31 -5.76 13.81
N SER A 295 -22.87 -6.92 14.13
CA SER A 295 -24.30 -7.12 13.99
C SER A 295 -25.07 -6.29 15.01
N ALA A 296 -26.29 -5.87 14.65
CA ALA A 296 -27.19 -5.22 15.59
C ALA A 296 -27.36 -6.08 16.87
N PRO A 297 -27.56 -5.47 18.06
CA PRO A 297 -27.78 -6.22 19.29
C PRO A 297 -28.88 -7.26 19.11
N GLY A 298 -28.55 -8.54 19.32
CA GLY A 298 -29.48 -9.67 19.22
C GLY A 298 -29.54 -10.42 17.88
N ALA A 299 -28.78 -10.01 16.85
CA ALA A 299 -28.82 -10.64 15.52
C ALA A 299 -27.79 -11.78 15.30
N GLY A 300 -26.82 -11.98 16.20
CA GLY A 300 -25.72 -12.95 16.00
C GLY A 300 -24.67 -12.48 14.98
N SER A 301 -23.47 -13.09 15.02
CA SER A 301 -22.19 -12.89 14.27
C SER A 301 -22.01 -11.71 13.30
N GLU A 302 -20.78 -11.19 13.23
CA GLU A 302 -20.29 -10.16 12.30
C GLU A 302 -20.84 -10.25 10.86
N ARG A 303 -21.22 -9.11 10.27
CA ARG A 303 -21.81 -9.00 8.93
C ARG A 303 -20.85 -8.29 7.98
N ILE A 304 -20.62 -8.91 6.81
CA ILE A 304 -19.96 -8.25 5.67
C ILE A 304 -21.01 -7.49 4.85
N VAL A 305 -20.87 -6.17 4.76
CA VAL A 305 -21.67 -5.30 3.90
C VAL A 305 -20.88 -4.98 2.63
N THR A 306 -21.36 -5.42 1.48
CA THR A 306 -20.74 -5.14 0.17
C THR A 306 -21.73 -4.46 -0.75
N LYS A 307 -21.21 -3.61 -1.64
CA LYS A 307 -21.97 -2.90 -2.68
C LYS A 307 -21.14 -2.94 -3.96
N PRO A 308 -21.78 -3.09 -5.13
CA PRO A 308 -21.08 -2.94 -6.40
C PRO A 308 -20.55 -1.51 -6.60
N TRP A 309 -19.44 -1.39 -7.33
CA TRP A 309 -18.76 -0.14 -7.61
C TRP A 309 -18.58 0.09 -9.11
N VAL A 310 -18.90 1.30 -9.56
CA VAL A 310 -18.61 1.79 -10.91
C VAL A 310 -17.37 2.67 -10.87
N GLY A 311 -16.40 2.41 -11.75
CA GLY A 311 -15.26 3.29 -12.01
C GLY A 311 -15.48 4.11 -13.26
N ALA A 312 -15.22 5.41 -13.21
CA ALA A 312 -15.30 6.30 -14.37
C ALA A 312 -13.93 6.87 -14.72
N VAL A 313 -13.31 6.36 -15.78
CA VAL A 313 -11.93 6.71 -16.17
C VAL A 313 -11.93 7.82 -17.21
N ASP A 314 -11.80 9.06 -16.73
CA ASP A 314 -11.47 10.20 -17.58
C ASP A 314 -9.96 10.27 -17.81
N THR A 315 -9.54 10.44 -19.06
CA THR A 315 -8.17 10.72 -19.51
C THR A 315 -7.12 9.62 -19.24
N PHE A 316 -6.88 9.17 -18.00
CA PHE A 316 -6.05 8.00 -17.69
C PHE A 316 -6.15 7.54 -16.22
N ALA A 317 -5.87 6.26 -15.98
CA ALA A 317 -5.62 5.71 -14.64
C ALA A 317 -4.23 5.05 -14.57
N ILE A 318 -3.32 5.61 -13.78
CA ILE A 318 -1.92 5.19 -13.69
C ILE A 318 -1.64 4.69 -12.28
N GLY A 319 -0.79 3.66 -12.15
CA GLY A 319 -0.26 3.21 -10.86
C GLY A 319 -1.39 2.76 -9.94
N GLY A 320 -1.46 3.32 -8.72
CA GLY A 320 -2.51 2.98 -7.78
C GLY A 320 -3.93 3.28 -8.30
N GLY A 321 -4.11 4.25 -9.20
CA GLY A 321 -5.37 4.48 -9.90
C GLY A 321 -5.85 3.27 -10.72
N MET A 322 -4.96 2.68 -11.54
CA MET A 322 -5.30 1.45 -12.25
C MET A 322 -5.57 0.30 -11.28
N GLN A 323 -4.85 0.22 -10.15
CA GLN A 323 -5.10 -0.82 -9.14
C GLN A 323 -6.52 -0.74 -8.55
N LEU A 324 -7.09 0.46 -8.41
CA LEU A 324 -8.46 0.62 -7.95
C LEU A 324 -9.45 -0.04 -8.91
N LEU A 325 -9.24 0.14 -10.22
CA LEU A 325 -10.11 -0.44 -11.25
C LEU A 325 -10.20 -1.98 -11.15
N LEU A 326 -9.12 -2.65 -10.72
CA LEU A 326 -9.06 -4.10 -10.56
C LEU A 326 -9.91 -4.62 -9.38
N ALA A 327 -10.53 -3.72 -8.61
CA ALA A 327 -11.42 -4.01 -7.49
C ALA A 327 -12.87 -3.57 -7.75
N LEU A 328 -13.17 -2.95 -8.90
CA LEU A 328 -14.49 -2.44 -9.25
C LEU A 328 -15.26 -3.43 -10.11
N ASP A 329 -16.58 -3.24 -10.19
CA ASP A 329 -17.51 -4.17 -10.83
C ASP A 329 -17.87 -3.77 -12.26
N HIS A 330 -17.75 -2.49 -12.58
CA HIS A 330 -17.97 -1.97 -13.93
C HIS A 330 -17.13 -0.72 -14.17
N VAL A 331 -16.38 -0.68 -15.27
CA VAL A 331 -15.49 0.44 -15.60
C VAL A 331 -15.93 1.08 -16.91
N VAL A 332 -16.38 2.33 -16.82
CA VAL A 332 -16.67 3.21 -17.97
C VAL A 332 -15.44 4.05 -18.26
N ALA A 333 -14.99 4.11 -19.51
CA ALA A 333 -13.82 4.89 -19.91
C ALA A 333 -14.13 5.91 -21.02
N GLU A 334 -13.49 7.07 -20.93
CA GLU A 334 -13.48 8.09 -21.98
C GLU A 334 -12.72 7.57 -23.20
N GLU A 335 -13.22 7.79 -24.42
CA GLU A 335 -12.46 7.54 -25.64
C GLU A 335 -11.08 8.20 -25.61
N GLY A 336 -10.04 7.41 -25.89
CA GLY A 336 -8.64 7.86 -25.86
C GLY A 336 -8.02 7.83 -24.46
N ALA A 337 -8.73 7.38 -23.43
CA ALA A 337 -8.14 7.08 -22.13
C ALA A 337 -7.18 5.89 -22.21
N TYR A 338 -6.31 5.78 -21.20
CA TYR A 338 -5.45 4.62 -21.04
C TYR A 338 -5.20 4.26 -19.57
N VAL A 339 -4.85 3.01 -19.33
CA VAL A 339 -4.42 2.50 -18.03
C VAL A 339 -2.98 1.99 -18.09
N SER A 340 -2.28 2.07 -16.97
CA SER A 340 -0.93 1.48 -16.84
C SER A 340 -0.53 1.23 -15.39
N LEU A 341 0.28 0.17 -15.17
CA LEU A 341 1.03 -0.05 -13.93
C LEU A 341 2.52 0.09 -14.22
N PRO A 342 3.08 1.32 -14.19
CA PRO A 342 4.48 1.57 -14.52
C PRO A 342 5.43 1.14 -13.39
N ALA A 343 5.27 -0.07 -12.84
CA ALA A 343 6.04 -0.57 -11.70
C ALA A 343 7.55 -0.70 -11.98
N ALA A 344 7.92 -1.18 -13.17
CA ALA A 344 9.33 -1.21 -13.60
C ALA A 344 9.95 0.20 -13.64
N GLU A 345 9.11 1.18 -13.94
CA GLU A 345 9.45 2.60 -14.04
C GLU A 345 9.46 3.32 -12.68
N GLU A 346 8.57 2.98 -11.75
CA GLU A 346 8.51 3.55 -10.40
C GLU A 346 9.49 2.85 -9.45
N GLY A 347 9.82 1.59 -9.72
CA GLY A 347 10.75 0.79 -8.94
C GLY A 347 10.12 0.14 -7.69
N ILE A 348 8.89 0.48 -7.33
CA ILE A 348 8.14 -0.15 -6.24
C ILE A 348 7.20 -1.26 -6.74
N VAL A 349 6.72 -2.11 -5.84
CA VAL A 349 5.67 -3.09 -6.15
C VAL A 349 4.34 -2.33 -6.27
N PRO A 350 3.55 -2.54 -7.36
CA PRO A 350 2.30 -1.82 -7.58
C PRO A 350 1.15 -2.43 -6.75
N GLY A 351 1.30 -2.39 -5.42
CA GLY A 351 0.29 -2.85 -4.46
C GLY A 351 -0.16 -4.30 -4.71
N VAL A 352 -1.47 -4.54 -4.59
CA VAL A 352 -2.10 -5.79 -5.02
C VAL A 352 -2.39 -5.87 -6.52
N GLY A 353 -1.85 -4.93 -7.31
CA GLY A 353 -1.96 -4.93 -8.76
C GLY A 353 -1.41 -6.20 -9.40
N ASN A 354 -0.29 -6.76 -8.92
CA ASN A 354 0.23 -8.03 -9.46
C ASN A 354 -0.73 -9.19 -9.24
N LEU A 355 -1.39 -9.23 -8.08
CA LEU A 355 -2.36 -10.25 -7.71
C LEU A 355 -3.59 -10.18 -8.63
N ARG A 356 -4.23 -9.01 -8.68
CA ARG A 356 -5.53 -8.83 -9.36
C ARG A 356 -5.40 -8.73 -10.87
N LEU A 357 -4.36 -8.07 -11.39
CA LEU A 357 -4.17 -7.93 -12.83
C LEU A 357 -3.92 -9.29 -13.50
N THR A 358 -3.17 -10.16 -12.83
CA THR A 358 -2.88 -11.52 -13.34
C THR A 358 -4.17 -12.34 -13.47
N ARG A 359 -5.09 -12.21 -12.52
CA ARG A 359 -6.42 -12.83 -12.57
C ARG A 359 -7.25 -12.28 -13.72
N GLN A 360 -7.28 -10.96 -13.88
CA GLN A 360 -8.16 -10.28 -14.84
C GLN A 360 -7.69 -10.39 -16.30
N THR A 361 -6.39 -10.34 -16.54
CA THR A 361 -5.82 -10.26 -17.90
C THR A 361 -5.07 -11.53 -18.35
N GLY A 362 -4.93 -12.49 -17.45
CA GLY A 362 -4.05 -13.64 -17.63
C GLY A 362 -2.57 -13.28 -17.50
N SER A 363 -1.75 -14.33 -17.45
CA SER A 363 -0.35 -14.23 -17.00
C SER A 363 0.57 -13.46 -17.96
N ARG A 364 0.30 -13.50 -19.27
CA ARG A 364 1.16 -12.88 -20.29
C ARG A 364 0.94 -11.37 -20.38
N LEU A 365 -0.31 -10.93 -20.47
CA LEU A 365 -0.63 -9.50 -20.54
C LEU A 365 -0.23 -8.78 -19.25
N ALA A 366 -0.53 -9.36 -18.08
CA ALA A 366 -0.08 -8.83 -16.80
C ALA A 366 1.44 -8.60 -16.73
N ARG A 367 2.25 -9.53 -17.27
CA ARG A 367 3.72 -9.38 -17.33
C ARG A 367 4.16 -8.28 -18.29
N GLN A 368 3.51 -8.16 -19.46
CA GLN A 368 3.81 -7.07 -20.39
C GLN A 368 3.54 -5.70 -19.75
N ILE A 369 2.47 -5.59 -18.95
CA ILE A 369 2.11 -4.35 -18.26
C ILE A 369 3.08 -4.07 -17.11
N VAL A 370 3.20 -5.00 -16.15
CA VAL A 370 3.95 -4.76 -14.91
C VAL A 370 5.46 -4.78 -15.13
N LEU A 371 5.97 -5.74 -15.92
CA LEU A 371 7.42 -5.91 -16.15
C LEU A 371 7.89 -5.12 -17.38
N GLY A 372 7.04 -5.03 -18.42
CA GLY A 372 7.37 -4.37 -19.67
C GLY A 372 6.91 -2.92 -19.78
N GLY A 373 6.12 -2.40 -18.83
CA GLY A 373 5.61 -1.04 -18.86
C GLY A 373 4.54 -0.80 -19.94
N ARG A 374 3.92 -1.86 -20.48
CA ARG A 374 2.85 -1.75 -21.49
C ARG A 374 1.67 -0.96 -20.91
N ARG A 375 1.12 -0.06 -21.72
CA ARG A 375 -0.15 0.64 -21.47
C ARG A 375 -1.27 -0.07 -22.23
N ILE A 376 -2.50 0.01 -21.71
CA ILE A 376 -3.71 -0.39 -22.43
C ILE A 376 -4.52 0.87 -22.72
N ALA A 377 -4.60 1.26 -23.99
CA ALA A 377 -5.50 2.32 -24.45
C ALA A 377 -6.91 1.76 -24.69
N THR A 378 -7.93 2.61 -24.69
CA THR A 378 -9.32 2.18 -25.00
C THR A 378 -9.49 1.63 -26.42
N THR A 379 -8.55 1.92 -27.33
CA THR A 379 -8.53 1.42 -28.71
C THR A 379 -7.85 0.07 -28.86
N ASP A 380 -7.16 -0.41 -27.83
CA ASP A 380 -6.43 -1.67 -27.90
C ASP A 380 -7.42 -2.85 -27.89
N PRO A 381 -7.14 -3.97 -28.59
CA PRO A 381 -8.00 -5.15 -28.55
C PRO A 381 -8.20 -5.70 -27.13
N GLU A 382 -7.22 -5.53 -26.26
CA GLU A 382 -7.27 -5.97 -24.87
C GLU A 382 -7.94 -4.97 -23.91
N ALA A 383 -8.45 -3.85 -24.41
CA ALA A 383 -9.18 -2.85 -23.63
C ALA A 383 -10.33 -3.46 -22.82
N SER A 384 -11.05 -4.43 -23.39
CA SER A 384 -12.17 -5.15 -22.75
C SER A 384 -11.77 -5.98 -21.53
N THR A 385 -10.47 -6.17 -21.28
CA THR A 385 -10.00 -6.82 -20.05
C THR A 385 -10.02 -5.88 -18.85
N VAL A 386 -10.12 -4.56 -19.05
CA VAL A 386 -10.10 -3.55 -17.98
C VAL A 386 -11.29 -2.60 -18.04
N TYR A 387 -11.84 -2.33 -19.24
CA TYR A 387 -12.99 -1.47 -19.44
C TYR A 387 -14.20 -2.28 -19.92
N ASP A 388 -15.36 -2.02 -19.33
CA ASP A 388 -16.62 -2.66 -19.74
C ASP A 388 -17.36 -1.83 -20.80
N GLU A 389 -17.23 -0.50 -20.73
CA GLU A 389 -17.84 0.44 -21.68
C GLU A 389 -16.84 1.55 -22.02
N VAL A 390 -16.73 1.90 -23.31
CA VAL A 390 -15.94 3.04 -23.78
C VAL A 390 -16.89 3.99 -24.50
N VAL A 391 -16.89 5.26 -24.10
CA VAL A 391 -17.80 6.27 -24.66
C VAL A 391 -17.10 7.61 -24.91
N PRO A 392 -17.63 8.45 -25.83
CA PRO A 392 -17.18 9.84 -25.97
C PRO A 392 -17.30 10.63 -24.66
N THR A 393 -16.47 11.65 -24.49
CA THR A 393 -16.39 12.48 -23.28
C THR A 393 -17.75 13.04 -22.84
N ASP A 394 -18.58 13.50 -23.78
CA ASP A 394 -19.90 14.10 -23.54
C ASP A 394 -20.99 13.07 -23.19
N ARG A 395 -20.67 11.77 -23.28
CA ARG A 395 -21.56 10.65 -22.94
C ARG A 395 -21.17 9.95 -21.63
N MET A 396 -20.06 10.34 -21.00
CA MET A 396 -19.54 9.71 -19.77
C MET A 396 -20.54 9.71 -18.63
N ASP A 397 -21.17 10.85 -18.34
CA ASP A 397 -22.12 10.96 -17.22
C ASP A 397 -23.31 10.01 -17.43
N GLU A 398 -23.87 10.00 -18.63
CA GLU A 398 -24.99 9.11 -18.94
C GLU A 398 -24.60 7.63 -18.91
N ALA A 399 -23.38 7.27 -19.31
CA ALA A 399 -22.88 5.90 -19.23
C ALA A 399 -22.71 5.44 -17.78
N VAL A 400 -22.17 6.30 -16.92
CA VAL A 400 -22.07 6.04 -15.47
C VAL A 400 -23.45 5.81 -14.86
N GLU A 401 -24.43 6.65 -15.17
CA GLU A 401 -25.80 6.47 -14.64
C GLU A 401 -26.47 5.18 -15.16
N ARG A 402 -26.20 4.78 -16.42
CA ARG A 402 -26.67 3.48 -16.95
C ARG A 402 -26.03 2.30 -16.18
N ALA A 403 -24.73 2.35 -15.93
CA ALA A 403 -24.03 1.33 -15.16
C ALA A 403 -24.57 1.23 -13.73
N VAL A 404 -24.81 2.37 -13.08
CA VAL A 404 -25.47 2.45 -11.75
C VAL A 404 -26.83 1.76 -11.78
N ALA A 405 -27.68 2.09 -12.76
CA ALA A 405 -29.00 1.49 -12.88
C ALA A 405 -28.90 -0.05 -13.03
N GLY A 406 -27.98 -0.53 -13.86
CA GLY A 406 -27.73 -1.96 -14.09
C GLY A 406 -27.25 -2.74 -12.85
N LEU A 407 -26.53 -2.08 -11.93
CA LEU A 407 -25.97 -2.70 -10.73
C LEU A 407 -26.81 -2.51 -9.46
N SER A 408 -27.87 -1.69 -9.52
CA SER A 408 -28.67 -1.32 -8.33
C SER A 408 -29.60 -2.42 -7.79
N ALA A 409 -29.82 -3.49 -8.57
CA ALA A 409 -30.76 -4.55 -8.21
C ALA A 409 -30.32 -5.32 -6.94
N PRO A 410 -31.25 -5.71 -6.03
CA PRO A 410 -30.91 -6.39 -4.78
C PRO A 410 -30.07 -7.67 -4.91
N ALA A 411 -30.26 -8.45 -5.95
CA ALA A 411 -29.49 -9.68 -6.17
C ALA A 411 -28.00 -9.42 -6.47
N VAL A 412 -27.65 -8.23 -6.98
CA VAL A 412 -26.28 -7.93 -7.46
C VAL A 412 -25.28 -8.01 -6.32
N ALA A 413 -25.56 -7.41 -5.17
CA ALA A 413 -24.62 -7.43 -4.03
C ALA A 413 -24.34 -8.86 -3.52
N ALA A 414 -25.35 -9.73 -3.51
CA ALA A 414 -25.18 -11.12 -3.10
C ALA A 414 -24.35 -11.92 -4.12
N ASN A 415 -24.67 -11.81 -5.41
CA ASN A 415 -23.91 -12.46 -6.48
C ASN A 415 -22.47 -11.97 -6.53
N ARG A 416 -22.27 -10.67 -6.42
CA ARG A 416 -20.96 -10.02 -6.34
C ARG A 416 -20.12 -10.63 -5.21
N ARG A 417 -20.68 -10.75 -4.00
CA ARG A 417 -19.98 -11.37 -2.86
C ARG A 417 -19.51 -12.78 -3.19
N MET A 418 -20.35 -13.59 -3.84
CA MET A 418 -20.00 -14.95 -4.21
C MET A 418 -18.91 -15.02 -5.29
N LEU A 419 -18.93 -14.11 -6.26
CA LEU A 419 -17.86 -13.96 -7.25
C LEU A 419 -16.54 -13.58 -6.56
N THR A 420 -16.54 -12.58 -5.70
CA THR A 420 -15.35 -12.16 -4.94
C THR A 420 -14.74 -13.31 -4.13
N LEU A 421 -15.57 -14.09 -3.43
CA LEU A 421 -15.11 -15.26 -2.66
C LEU A 421 -14.46 -16.33 -3.53
N ALA A 422 -14.95 -16.53 -4.75
CA ALA A 422 -14.36 -17.47 -5.70
C ALA A 422 -13.06 -16.94 -6.31
N GLU A 423 -12.96 -15.63 -6.53
CA GLU A 423 -11.86 -14.98 -7.23
C GLU A 423 -10.65 -14.69 -6.34
N GLU A 424 -10.88 -14.24 -5.11
CA GLU A 424 -9.83 -13.83 -4.18
C GLU A 424 -10.23 -14.20 -2.74
N PRO A 425 -10.04 -15.45 -2.29
CA PRO A 425 -10.23 -15.77 -0.88
C PRO A 425 -9.35 -14.88 0.00
N LEU A 426 -9.87 -14.40 1.13
CA LEU A 426 -9.15 -13.50 2.03
C LEU A 426 -7.81 -14.07 2.52
N ASP A 427 -7.67 -15.39 2.66
CA ASP A 427 -6.38 -16.02 2.98
C ASP A 427 -5.36 -15.91 1.85
N HIS A 428 -5.81 -15.97 0.60
CA HIS A 428 -4.95 -15.76 -0.56
C HIS A 428 -4.46 -14.31 -0.63
N PHE A 429 -5.38 -13.35 -0.43
CA PHE A 429 -5.04 -11.93 -0.29
C PHE A 429 -4.05 -11.69 0.86
N ARG A 430 -4.33 -12.24 2.05
CA ARG A 430 -3.46 -12.14 3.23
C ARG A 430 -2.06 -12.68 2.96
N ALA A 431 -1.95 -13.87 2.37
CA ALA A 431 -0.67 -14.50 2.07
C ALA A 431 0.14 -13.68 1.04
N TYR A 432 -0.52 -13.14 0.02
CA TYR A 432 0.12 -12.21 -0.92
C TYR A 432 0.61 -10.94 -0.20
N LEU A 433 -0.24 -10.35 0.64
CA LEU A 433 0.06 -9.08 1.29
C LEU A 433 1.18 -9.20 2.34
N ALA A 434 1.30 -10.37 2.95
CA ALA A 434 2.44 -10.69 3.81
C ALA A 434 3.77 -10.53 3.07
N GLU A 435 3.90 -11.15 1.89
CA GLU A 435 5.11 -11.05 1.06
C GLU A 435 5.29 -9.65 0.46
N PHE A 436 4.18 -8.99 0.10
CA PHE A 436 4.21 -7.58 -0.32
C PHE A 436 4.81 -6.69 0.77
N ALA A 437 4.44 -6.86 2.04
CA ALA A 437 4.98 -6.04 3.12
C ALA A 437 6.51 -6.17 3.24
N PHE A 438 7.07 -7.37 3.06
CA PHE A 438 8.51 -7.58 3.00
C PHE A 438 9.16 -6.95 1.77
N ALA A 439 8.63 -7.27 0.58
CA ALA A 439 9.21 -6.80 -0.67
C ALA A 439 9.15 -5.26 -0.76
N GLN A 440 8.00 -4.68 -0.42
CA GLN A 440 7.78 -3.24 -0.53
C GLN A 440 8.61 -2.44 0.47
N ALA A 441 8.80 -2.96 1.68
CA ALA A 441 9.73 -2.39 2.66
C ALA A 441 11.14 -2.27 2.09
N ASP A 442 11.67 -3.34 1.48
CA ASP A 442 13.00 -3.33 0.89
C ASP A 442 13.05 -2.42 -0.37
N ARG A 443 12.00 -2.43 -1.21
CA ARG A 443 11.94 -1.58 -2.42
C ARG A 443 11.87 -0.09 -2.09
N ALA A 444 11.15 0.32 -1.05
CA ALA A 444 11.01 1.72 -0.66
C ALA A 444 12.34 2.41 -0.28
N TYR A 445 13.38 1.63 0.01
CA TYR A 445 14.71 2.10 0.40
C TYR A 445 15.83 1.57 -0.49
N ALA A 446 15.50 0.90 -1.59
CA ALA A 446 16.50 0.36 -2.48
C ALA A 446 17.20 1.48 -3.26
N PRO A 447 18.55 1.43 -3.42
CA PRO A 447 19.30 2.50 -4.08
C PRO A 447 18.79 2.85 -5.47
N ASP A 448 18.42 1.85 -6.28
CA ASP A 448 17.91 2.05 -7.64
C ASP A 448 16.55 2.78 -7.69
N VAL A 449 15.73 2.65 -6.64
CA VAL A 449 14.46 3.38 -6.52
C VAL A 449 14.73 4.82 -6.14
N LEU A 450 15.54 5.03 -5.10
CA LEU A 450 15.88 6.36 -4.60
C LEU A 450 16.52 7.22 -5.70
N ASP A 451 17.51 6.68 -6.41
CA ASP A 451 18.19 7.37 -7.52
C ASP A 451 17.23 7.70 -8.68
N LYS A 452 16.30 6.78 -8.98
CA LYS A 452 15.33 6.94 -10.07
C LYS A 452 14.28 7.99 -9.73
N VAL A 453 13.75 7.97 -8.51
CA VAL A 453 12.78 8.96 -8.02
C VAL A 453 13.39 10.35 -8.04
N GLU A 454 14.61 10.51 -7.54
CA GLU A 454 15.33 11.80 -7.55
C GLU A 454 15.59 12.29 -8.98
N ARG A 455 16.10 11.43 -9.88
CA ARG A 455 16.32 11.79 -11.29
C ARG A 455 15.04 12.25 -11.98
N ARG A 456 13.92 11.53 -11.80
CA ARG A 456 12.62 11.89 -12.39
C ARG A 456 12.09 13.21 -11.85
N TRP A 457 12.27 13.45 -10.55
CA TRP A 457 11.90 14.71 -9.94
C TRP A 457 12.70 15.87 -10.57
N GLN A 458 14.01 15.73 -10.70
CA GLN A 458 14.86 16.73 -11.35
C GLN A 458 14.52 16.97 -12.83
N GLU A 459 14.16 15.92 -13.58
CA GLU A 459 13.69 16.05 -14.96
C GLU A 459 12.35 16.81 -15.05
N ARG A 460 11.42 16.53 -14.13
CA ARG A 460 10.14 17.25 -14.04
C ARG A 460 10.33 18.72 -13.71
N GLU A 461 11.18 19.05 -12.73
CA GLU A 461 11.47 20.44 -12.35
C GLU A 461 12.15 21.20 -13.48
N ARG A 462 13.11 20.60 -14.18
CA ARG A 462 13.71 21.18 -15.39
C ARG A 462 12.68 21.49 -16.46
N ARG A 463 11.73 20.57 -16.72
CA ARG A 463 10.63 20.78 -17.68
C ARG A 463 9.67 21.89 -17.23
N ARG A 464 9.41 22.01 -15.93
CA ARG A 464 8.58 23.09 -15.36
C ARG A 464 9.26 24.45 -15.53
N ALA A 465 10.52 24.56 -15.16
CA ALA A 465 11.31 25.79 -15.33
C ALA A 465 11.38 26.22 -16.81
N ALA A 466 11.60 25.27 -17.73
CA ALA A 466 11.64 25.55 -19.16
C ALA A 466 10.29 26.02 -19.74
N ARG A 467 9.17 25.66 -19.13
CA ARG A 467 7.82 26.13 -19.52
C ARG A 467 7.47 27.49 -18.91
N GLY A 468 7.91 27.76 -17.67
CA GLY A 468 7.72 29.05 -17.01
C GLY A 468 8.59 30.18 -17.57
N SER A 469 9.70 29.86 -18.25
CA SER A 469 10.55 30.85 -18.92
C SER A 469 10.07 31.22 -20.35
N ARG A 470 8.96 30.64 -20.82
CA ARG A 470 8.34 30.90 -22.14
C ARG A 470 7.01 31.67 -22.03
N THR A 471 6.68 32.16 -20.85
CA THR A 471 5.57 33.07 -20.53
C THR A 471 6.16 34.36 -20.01
#